data_AF-A0A5N6LTQ7-F1
#
_entry.id   AF-A0A5N6LTQ7-F1
#
_cell.length_a   1.000
_cell.length_b   1.000
_cell.length_c   1.000
_cell.angle_alpha   90.00
_cell.angle_beta   90.00
_cell.angle_gamma   90.00
#
_symmetry.space_group_name_H-M   'P 1'
#
loop_
_entity.id
_entity.type
_entity.pdbx_description
1 polymer ?
#
loop_
_entity_poly.entity_id
_entity_poly.type
_entity_poly.pdbx_seq_one_letter_code
_entity_poly.pdbx_strand_id
1 'polypeptide(L)'
;MKAAQDRQKSYADKRRRPIEFEVGDQVLLKVSPWKGIIRFRKRGKLSPRFIGPFRIMAQVGKVAYRLDLPDELSGIHPTFHVSHLRKCLADDVAYVPLNDIEIDEKLNYIEEPVAIVDRKEKQLRNKTIRQVKVQWKHRKGSEATWETEDEMKRLYPHLFEM
;
A
#
# COMPACT_ATOMS: atom_id res chain seq x y z
N MET A 1 28.96 -8.68 -33.71
CA MET A 1 28.49 -8.56 -32.31
C MET A 1 27.65 -7.30 -32.06
N LYS A 2 28.07 -6.13 -32.57
CA LYS A 2 27.40 -4.83 -32.36
C LYS A 2 25.92 -4.77 -32.81
N ALA A 3 25.62 -5.29 -34.00
CA ALA A 3 24.25 -5.32 -34.53
C ALA A 3 23.24 -6.11 -33.66
N ALA A 4 23.69 -7.13 -32.91
CA ALA A 4 22.83 -7.87 -32.00
C ALA A 4 22.56 -7.07 -30.71
N GLN A 5 23.57 -6.38 -30.18
CA GLN A 5 23.45 -5.49 -29.02
C GLN A 5 22.54 -4.29 -29.32
N ASP A 6 22.69 -3.68 -30.50
CA ASP A 6 21.86 -2.55 -30.93
C ASP A 6 20.39 -2.96 -31.08
N ARG A 7 20.12 -4.17 -31.61
CA ARG A 7 18.75 -4.73 -31.69
C ARG A 7 18.15 -4.95 -30.30
N GLN A 8 18.91 -5.56 -29.38
CA GLN A 8 18.49 -5.74 -27.99
C GLN A 8 18.14 -4.41 -27.31
N LYS A 9 19.01 -3.40 -27.46
CA LYS A 9 18.78 -2.06 -26.92
C LYS A 9 17.53 -1.42 -27.52
N SER A 10 17.37 -1.49 -28.84
CA SER A 10 16.19 -0.94 -29.53
C SER A 10 14.90 -1.61 -29.05
N TYR A 11 14.89 -2.93 -28.84
CA TYR A 11 13.71 -3.65 -28.38
C TYR A 11 13.38 -3.32 -26.92
N ALA A 12 14.40 -3.14 -26.07
CA ALA A 12 14.22 -2.77 -24.67
C ALA A 12 13.72 -1.33 -24.50
N ASP A 13 14.28 -0.38 -25.25
CA ASP A 13 14.04 1.05 -25.03
C ASP A 13 12.77 1.55 -25.74
N LYS A 14 12.31 0.89 -26.82
CA LYS A 14 11.16 1.33 -27.64
C LYS A 14 9.83 1.46 -26.88
N ARG A 15 9.69 0.81 -25.71
CA ARG A 15 8.48 0.89 -24.86
C ARG A 15 8.72 1.60 -23.52
N ARG A 16 9.93 2.08 -23.25
CA ARG A 16 10.26 2.78 -22.00
C ARG A 16 10.09 4.29 -22.20
N ARG A 17 9.15 4.88 -21.49
CA ARG A 17 9.11 6.34 -21.31
C ARG A 17 10.06 6.68 -20.16
N PRO A 18 11.02 7.60 -20.33
CA PRO A 18 11.76 8.13 -19.19
C PRO A 18 10.74 8.84 -18.30
N ILE A 19 10.52 8.30 -17.11
CA ILE A 19 9.75 8.99 -16.07
C ILE A 19 10.77 9.85 -15.36
N GLU A 20 10.67 11.16 -15.55
CA GLU A 20 11.50 12.14 -14.87
C GLU A 20 10.60 12.99 -13.98
N PHE A 21 11.13 13.40 -12.84
CA PHE A 21 10.44 14.22 -11.87
C PHE A 21 11.32 15.42 -11.52
N GLU A 22 10.69 16.54 -11.23
CA GLU A 22 11.40 17.75 -10.82
C GLU A 22 11.34 17.94 -9.30
N VAL A 23 12.27 18.72 -8.77
CA VAL A 23 12.23 19.12 -7.36
C VAL A 23 10.98 19.97 -7.15
N GLY A 24 10.14 19.59 -6.19
CA GLY A 24 8.84 20.22 -5.95
C GLY A 24 7.64 19.49 -6.55
N ASP A 25 7.84 18.53 -7.46
CA ASP A 25 6.75 17.67 -7.92
C ASP A 25 6.15 16.88 -6.75
N GLN A 26 4.83 16.72 -6.78
CA GLN A 26 4.12 15.79 -5.89
C GLN A 26 4.08 14.40 -6.53
N VAL A 27 4.50 13.40 -5.76
CA VAL A 27 4.54 12.00 -6.20
C VAL A 27 3.92 11.08 -5.18
N LEU A 28 3.27 10.05 -5.69
CA LEU A 28 2.74 8.95 -4.89
C LEU A 28 3.78 7.86 -4.74
N LEU A 29 3.95 7.36 -3.51
CA LEU A 29 4.90 6.29 -3.21
C LEU A 29 4.22 4.93 -3.19
N LYS A 30 4.78 3.96 -3.91
CA LYS A 30 4.24 2.61 -4.04
C LYS A 30 4.52 1.75 -2.80
N VAL A 31 3.47 1.14 -2.25
CA VAL A 31 3.57 0.33 -1.00
C VAL A 31 4.13 -1.08 -1.21
N SER A 32 4.06 -1.62 -2.43
CA SER A 32 4.56 -2.96 -2.75
C SER A 32 5.95 -2.84 -3.40
N PRO A 33 7.06 -3.27 -2.77
CA PRO A 33 7.22 -4.53 -2.05
C PRO A 33 8.10 -4.37 -0.80
N TRP A 34 7.61 -3.73 0.26
CA TRP A 34 8.41 -3.70 1.49
C TRP A 34 8.23 -5.03 2.21
N LYS A 35 9.09 -5.99 1.90
CA LYS A 35 9.15 -7.28 2.57
C LYS A 35 9.54 -7.06 4.04
N GLY A 36 8.55 -6.76 4.88
CA GLY A 36 8.70 -6.64 6.33
C GLY A 36 8.47 -5.26 6.95
N ILE A 37 8.31 -4.19 6.15
CA ILE A 37 8.16 -2.82 6.71
C ILE A 37 6.70 -2.38 6.70
N ILE A 38 5.99 -2.41 5.56
CA ILE A 38 4.54 -2.23 5.53
C ILE A 38 3.89 -3.55 5.12
N ARG A 39 3.45 -4.36 6.09
CA ARG A 39 2.46 -5.40 5.80
C ARG A 39 1.08 -4.85 6.11
N PHE A 40 0.36 -4.43 5.07
CA PHE A 40 -1.10 -4.47 5.07
C PHE A 40 -1.48 -5.88 5.52
N ARG A 41 -2.07 -6.00 6.71
CA ARG A 41 -2.48 -7.29 7.25
C ARG A 41 -3.64 -7.77 6.36
N LYS A 42 -3.27 -8.60 5.38
CA LYS A 42 -4.06 -9.14 4.25
C LYS A 42 -4.07 -8.25 3.01
N ARG A 43 -3.80 -8.91 1.89
CA ARG A 43 -3.87 -8.38 0.52
C ARG A 43 -5.34 -8.25 0.13
N GLY A 44 -6.04 -7.28 0.72
CA GLY A 44 -7.37 -6.93 0.26
C GLY A 44 -7.29 -6.52 -1.21
N LYS A 45 -8.22 -6.99 -2.05
CA LYS A 45 -8.38 -6.58 -3.45
C LYS A 45 -8.49 -5.04 -3.62
N LEU A 46 -8.77 -4.33 -2.52
CA LEU A 46 -8.97 -2.90 -2.40
C LEU A 46 -7.87 -2.16 -1.60
N SER A 47 -6.78 -2.83 -1.19
CA SER A 47 -5.68 -2.15 -0.49
C SER A 47 -5.05 -1.05 -1.38
N PRO A 48 -4.80 0.16 -0.84
CA PRO A 48 -4.20 1.24 -1.61
C PRO A 48 -2.80 0.85 -2.06
N ARG A 49 -2.57 0.87 -3.38
CA ARG A 49 -1.29 0.49 -3.97
C ARG A 49 -0.22 1.58 -3.85
N PHE A 50 -0.66 2.80 -3.56
CA PHE A 50 0.16 3.98 -3.42
C PHE A 50 -0.32 4.79 -2.22
N ILE A 51 0.61 5.43 -1.53
CA ILE A 51 0.36 6.32 -0.40
C ILE A 51 0.81 7.73 -0.75
N GLY A 52 0.09 8.72 -0.20
CA GLY A 52 0.45 10.14 -0.05
C GLY A 52 1.00 10.88 -1.27
N PRO A 53 0.57 12.11 -1.56
CA PRO A 53 1.42 13.00 -2.34
C PRO A 53 2.59 13.45 -1.45
N PHE A 54 3.79 12.93 -1.72
CA PHE A 54 5.03 13.42 -1.13
C PHE A 54 5.70 14.38 -2.07
N ARG A 55 6.31 15.44 -1.51
CA ARG A 55 7.08 16.39 -2.30
C ARG A 55 8.48 15.83 -2.54
N ILE A 56 8.98 15.96 -3.76
CA ILE A 56 10.40 15.68 -4.04
C ILE A 56 11.24 16.83 -3.52
N MET A 57 12.15 16.54 -2.58
CA MET A 57 13.11 17.50 -2.04
C MET A 57 14.35 17.65 -2.92
N ALA A 58 14.85 16.54 -3.46
CA ALA A 58 16.09 16.54 -4.22
C ALA A 58 16.14 15.35 -5.19
N GLN A 59 16.82 15.55 -6.32
CA GLN A 59 17.24 14.47 -7.21
C GLN A 59 18.63 13.97 -6.77
N VAL A 60 18.70 12.77 -6.21
CA VAL A 60 19.97 12.15 -5.74
C VAL A 60 20.75 11.56 -6.91
N GLY A 61 20.04 11.14 -7.97
CA GLY A 61 20.64 10.70 -9.22
C GLY A 61 19.58 10.57 -10.31
N LYS A 62 19.99 10.14 -11.51
CA LYS A 62 19.11 10.05 -12.69
C LYS A 62 17.82 9.25 -12.45
N VAL A 63 17.85 8.28 -11.54
CA VAL A 63 16.73 7.39 -11.23
C VAL A 63 16.34 7.38 -9.74
N ALA A 64 16.94 8.24 -8.93
CA ALA A 64 16.77 8.24 -7.47
C ALA A 64 16.40 9.64 -6.96
N TYR A 65 15.28 9.72 -6.25
CA TYR A 65 14.72 10.96 -5.74
C TYR A 65 14.52 10.87 -4.22
N ARG A 66 14.84 11.97 -3.53
CA ARG A 66 14.60 12.12 -2.10
C ARG A 66 13.23 12.78 -1.90
N LEU A 67 12.38 12.11 -1.13
CA LEU A 67 11.06 12.60 -0.75
C LEU A 67 11.10 13.28 0.60
N ASP A 68 10.19 14.23 0.78
CA ASP A 68 9.80 14.78 2.07
C ASP A 68 8.82 13.80 2.72
N LEU A 69 9.34 12.92 3.58
CA LEU A 69 8.54 11.94 4.31
C LEU A 69 8.18 12.52 5.69
N PRO A 70 6.94 12.32 6.16
CA PRO A 70 6.55 12.74 7.48
C PRO A 70 7.12 11.77 8.53
N ASP A 71 7.11 12.19 9.79
CA ASP A 71 7.79 11.50 10.89
C ASP A 71 7.25 10.08 11.15
N GLU A 72 6.00 9.78 10.76
CA GLU A 72 5.40 8.45 10.85
C GLU A 72 6.11 7.43 9.93
N LEU A 73 6.83 7.91 8.91
CA LEU A 73 7.61 7.11 7.97
C LEU A 73 9.13 7.26 8.19
N SER A 74 9.56 7.83 9.33
CA SER A 74 10.97 8.08 9.66
C SER A 74 11.86 6.83 9.65
N GLY A 75 11.29 5.64 9.88
CA GLY A 75 12.02 4.38 9.77
C GLY A 75 12.29 3.90 8.33
N ILE A 76 11.82 4.64 7.31
CA ILE A 76 12.12 4.37 5.89
C ILE A 76 13.10 5.42 5.38
N HIS A 77 14.10 4.97 4.63
CA HIS A 77 15.00 5.90 3.95
C HIS A 77 14.23 6.77 2.94
N PRO A 78 14.41 8.11 2.96
CA PRO A 78 13.63 9.03 2.13
C PRO A 78 13.99 8.98 0.64
N THR A 79 15.01 8.21 0.25
CA THR A 79 15.48 8.11 -1.13
C THR A 79 14.87 6.89 -1.81
N PHE A 80 14.13 7.12 -2.89
CA PHE A 80 13.43 6.08 -3.65
C PHE A 80 13.83 6.07 -5.12
N HIS A 81 13.84 4.87 -5.69
CA HIS A 81 14.02 4.69 -7.13
C HIS A 81 12.73 5.08 -7.88
N VAL A 82 12.86 5.67 -9.06
CA VAL A 82 11.78 6.18 -9.93
C VAL A 82 10.64 5.18 -10.15
N SER A 83 10.93 3.86 -10.15
CA SER A 83 9.92 2.80 -10.31
C SER A 83 8.94 2.66 -9.14
N HIS A 84 9.26 3.22 -7.99
CA HIS A 84 8.39 3.26 -6.81
C HIS A 84 7.57 4.55 -6.73
N LEU A 85 7.83 5.51 -7.62
CA LEU A 85 7.17 6.80 -7.64
C LEU A 85 6.17 6.87 -8.80
N ARG A 86 5.05 7.55 -8.58
CA ARG A 86 4.07 7.86 -9.62
C ARG A 86 3.74 9.35 -9.52
N LYS A 87 3.72 10.06 -10.64
CA LYS A 87 3.36 11.49 -10.64
C LYS A 87 1.95 11.67 -10.10
N CYS A 88 1.79 12.54 -9.11
CA CYS A 88 0.48 12.92 -8.59
C CYS A 88 -0.07 14.00 -9.53
N LEU A 89 -1.04 13.63 -10.36
CA LEU A 89 -1.85 14.59 -11.09
C LEU A 89 -2.98 14.99 -10.14
N ALA A 90 -3.22 16.28 -9.95
CA ALA A 90 -4.09 16.83 -8.91
C ALA A 90 -5.55 16.29 -8.90
N ASP A 91 -5.96 15.54 -9.93
CA ASP A 91 -7.33 15.04 -10.13
C ASP A 91 -7.58 13.56 -9.76
N ASP A 92 -6.58 12.77 -9.32
CA ASP A 92 -6.85 11.36 -8.97
C ASP A 92 -7.42 11.24 -7.54
N VAL A 93 -8.75 11.29 -7.44
CA VAL A 93 -9.66 11.13 -6.27
C VAL A 93 -9.44 9.82 -5.45
N ALA A 94 -8.44 9.01 -5.79
CA ALA A 94 -8.14 7.73 -5.17
C ALA A 94 -6.92 7.73 -4.23
N TYR A 95 -6.53 8.87 -3.66
CA TYR A 95 -5.53 8.87 -2.59
C TYR A 95 -6.18 8.55 -1.24
N VAL A 96 -5.58 7.60 -0.53
CA VAL A 96 -5.77 7.46 0.91
C VAL A 96 -4.86 8.52 1.54
N PRO A 97 -5.45 9.57 2.15
CA PRO A 97 -4.68 10.57 2.90
C PRO A 97 -3.79 9.85 3.92
N LEU A 98 -2.57 10.33 4.15
CA LEU A 98 -1.68 9.80 5.19
C LEU A 98 -2.37 9.78 6.57
N ASN A 99 -3.30 10.71 6.82
CA ASN A 99 -4.11 10.77 8.03
C ASN A 99 -5.09 9.60 8.21
N ASP A 100 -5.37 8.82 7.15
CA ASP A 100 -6.18 7.60 7.22
C ASP A 100 -5.29 6.35 7.43
N ILE A 101 -3.96 6.55 7.60
CA ILE A 101 -2.97 5.48 7.69
C ILE A 101 -2.27 5.54 9.04
N GLU A 102 -2.79 4.81 10.03
CA GLU A 102 -2.07 4.55 11.28
C GLU A 102 -0.98 3.51 11.02
N ILE A 103 0.26 3.91 11.29
CA ILE A 103 1.46 3.09 11.10
C ILE A 103 2.06 2.79 12.48
N ASP A 104 2.24 1.52 12.82
CA ASP A 104 2.87 1.12 14.10
C ASP A 104 4.39 1.42 14.12
N GLU A 105 5.03 1.32 15.29
CA GLU A 105 6.49 1.54 15.45
C GLU A 105 7.36 0.59 14.60
N LYS A 106 6.78 -0.52 14.11
CA LYS A 106 7.39 -1.48 13.17
C LYS A 106 6.95 -1.25 11.72
N LEU A 107 6.35 -0.09 11.46
CA LEU A 107 5.88 0.42 10.18
C LEU A 107 4.67 -0.35 9.59
N ASN A 108 3.93 -1.11 10.40
CA ASN A 108 2.76 -1.84 9.92
C ASN A 108 1.52 -0.93 9.84
N TYR A 109 0.78 -1.03 8.74
CA TYR A 109 -0.56 -0.44 8.64
C TYR A 109 -1.51 -1.11 9.64
N ILE A 110 -2.08 -0.32 10.54
CA ILE A 110 -3.10 -0.76 11.49
C ILE A 110 -4.47 -0.41 10.88
N GLU A 111 -5.20 -1.43 10.42
CA GLU A 111 -6.65 -1.32 10.27
C GLU A 111 -7.28 -1.66 11.63
N GLU A 112 -7.98 -0.69 12.22
CA GLU A 112 -8.73 -0.89 13.45
C GLU A 112 -10.12 -1.46 13.11
N PRO A 113 -10.45 -2.70 13.54
CA PRO A 113 -11.79 -3.24 13.38
C PRO A 113 -12.75 -2.59 14.39
N VAL A 114 -13.89 -2.11 13.90
CA VAL A 114 -14.91 -1.42 14.71
C VAL A 114 -15.90 -2.40 15.31
N ALA A 115 -16.45 -3.28 14.48
CA ALA A 115 -17.52 -4.19 14.89
C ALA A 115 -17.61 -5.41 13.98
N ILE A 116 -18.17 -6.49 14.51
CA ILE A 116 -18.60 -7.65 13.72
C ILE A 116 -20.05 -7.40 13.29
N VAL A 117 -20.25 -7.18 12.00
CA VAL A 117 -21.56 -6.86 11.41
C VAL A 117 -22.37 -8.12 11.13
N ASP A 118 -21.70 -9.22 10.80
CA ASP A 118 -22.37 -10.45 10.37
C ASP A 118 -21.50 -11.67 10.64
N ARG A 119 -22.11 -12.86 10.70
CA ARG A 119 -21.44 -14.15 10.89
C ARG A 119 -22.04 -15.14 9.91
N LYS A 120 -21.19 -15.85 9.16
CA LYS A 120 -21.64 -16.92 8.26
C LYS A 120 -20.78 -18.15 8.39
N GLU A 121 -21.41 -19.29 8.18
CA GLU A 121 -20.74 -20.57 8.14
C GLU A 121 -20.66 -21.06 6.69
N LYS A 122 -19.45 -21.25 6.18
CA LYS A 122 -19.22 -21.72 4.82
C LYS A 122 -18.80 -23.18 4.88
N GLN A 123 -19.68 -24.06 4.40
CA GLN A 123 -19.34 -25.46 4.18
C GLN A 123 -18.52 -25.61 2.90
N LEU A 124 -17.32 -26.16 3.03
CA LEU A 124 -16.51 -26.69 1.92
C LEU A 124 -16.62 -28.23 1.92
N ARG A 125 -16.16 -28.87 0.83
CA ARG A 125 -16.19 -30.33 0.67
C ARG A 125 -15.69 -31.13 1.88
N ASN A 126 -14.70 -30.62 2.62
CA ASN A 126 -14.03 -31.37 3.69
C ASN A 126 -14.03 -30.62 5.05
N LYS A 127 -14.57 -29.40 5.12
CA LYS A 127 -14.53 -28.60 6.35
C LYS A 127 -15.58 -27.50 6.35
N THR A 128 -15.99 -27.15 7.55
CA THR A 128 -16.86 -26.02 7.81
C THR A 128 -16.01 -24.85 8.32
N ILE A 129 -16.03 -23.70 7.64
CA ILE A 129 -15.29 -22.50 8.04
C ILE A 129 -16.29 -21.45 8.52
N ARG A 130 -16.11 -20.96 9.75
CA ARG A 130 -16.84 -19.80 10.25
C ARG A 130 -16.14 -18.52 9.84
N GLN A 131 -16.91 -17.60 9.25
CA GLN A 131 -16.44 -16.29 8.82
C GLN A 131 -17.24 -15.21 9.52
N VAL A 132 -16.56 -14.15 9.91
CA VAL A 132 -17.13 -12.94 10.49
C VAL A 132 -16.99 -11.80 9.48
N LYS A 133 -18.03 -10.99 9.33
CA LYS A 133 -17.98 -9.76 8.55
C LYS A 133 -17.53 -8.65 9.47
N VAL A 134 -16.31 -8.17 9.27
CA VAL A 134 -15.66 -7.16 10.11
C VAL A 134 -15.83 -5.81 9.43
N GLN A 135 -16.40 -4.84 10.14
CA GLN A 135 -16.42 -3.44 9.74
C GLN A 135 -15.12 -2.79 10.18
N TRP A 136 -14.42 -2.17 9.25
CA TRP A 136 -13.17 -1.48 9.51
C TRP A 136 -13.41 0.02 9.70
N LYS A 137 -12.59 0.64 10.55
CA LYS A 137 -12.61 2.08 10.78
C LYS A 137 -11.97 2.76 9.57
N HIS A 138 -12.80 3.28 8.66
CA HIS A 138 -12.33 4.07 7.52
C HIS A 138 -13.17 5.33 7.37
N ARG A 139 -12.49 6.48 7.20
CA ARG A 139 -13.12 7.81 7.23
C ARG A 139 -14.00 8.11 6.01
N LYS A 140 -13.77 7.43 4.88
CA LYS A 140 -14.47 7.65 3.59
C LYS A 140 -15.56 6.63 3.24
N GLY A 141 -15.85 5.69 4.14
CA GLY A 141 -16.89 4.67 3.91
C GLY A 141 -16.54 3.40 4.67
N SER A 142 -17.49 2.90 5.45
CA SER A 142 -17.32 1.70 6.26
C SER A 142 -17.19 0.46 5.37
N GLU A 143 -15.96 0.12 4.99
CA GLU A 143 -15.70 -1.12 4.28
C GLU A 143 -15.83 -2.30 5.25
N ALA A 144 -16.52 -3.34 4.80
CA ALA A 144 -16.74 -4.54 5.59
C ALA A 144 -16.23 -5.77 4.81
N THR A 145 -15.25 -6.48 5.37
CA THR A 145 -14.66 -7.68 4.75
C THR A 145 -15.04 -8.95 5.50
N TRP A 146 -15.05 -10.08 4.80
CA TRP A 146 -15.27 -11.38 5.40
C TRP A 146 -13.94 -12.00 5.84
N GLU A 147 -13.75 -12.13 7.15
CA GLU A 147 -12.55 -12.70 7.76
C GLU A 147 -12.85 -14.02 8.48
N THR A 148 -11.83 -14.84 8.71
CA THR A 148 -11.97 -16.08 9.46
C THR A 148 -12.19 -15.79 10.94
N GLU A 149 -13.17 -16.44 11.56
CA GLU A 149 -13.50 -16.21 12.98
C GLU A 149 -12.29 -16.48 13.90
N ASP A 150 -11.57 -17.58 13.69
CA ASP A 150 -10.41 -17.96 14.52
C ASP A 150 -9.28 -16.94 14.49
N GLU A 151 -9.01 -16.34 13.31
CA GLU A 151 -7.98 -15.32 13.16
C GLU A 151 -8.39 -14.02 13.86
N MET A 152 -9.66 -13.64 13.76
CA MET A 152 -10.18 -12.45 14.42
C MET A 152 -10.22 -12.61 15.93
N LYS A 153 -10.58 -13.78 16.47
CA LYS A 153 -10.49 -14.07 17.91
C LYS A 153 -9.05 -13.98 18.44
N ARG A 154 -8.08 -14.46 17.66
CA ARG A 154 -6.66 -14.41 18.06
C ARG A 154 -6.10 -12.99 18.07
N LEU A 155 -6.48 -12.16 17.09
CA LEU A 155 -5.91 -10.83 16.90
C LEU A 155 -6.69 -9.72 17.61
N TYR A 156 -8.01 -9.88 17.71
CA TYR A 156 -8.94 -8.89 18.26
C TYR A 156 -9.98 -9.57 19.16
N PRO A 157 -9.55 -10.19 20.28
CA PRO A 157 -10.45 -10.92 21.18
C PRO A 157 -11.57 -10.03 21.74
N HIS A 158 -11.28 -8.74 21.98
CA HIS A 158 -12.24 -7.76 22.49
C HIS A 158 -13.51 -7.58 21.62
N LEU A 159 -13.46 -7.90 20.32
CA LEU A 159 -14.65 -7.84 19.44
C LEU A 159 -15.64 -8.99 19.68
N PHE A 160 -15.23 -10.00 20.45
CA PHE A 160 -16.02 -11.20 20.73
C PHE A 160 -16.45 -11.30 22.21
N GLU A 161 -16.00 -10.38 23.06
CA GLU A 161 -16.26 -10.38 24.51
C GLU A 161 -17.57 -9.67 24.90
N MET A 162 -18.56 -9.65 24.01
CA MET A 162 -19.88 -9.04 24.25
C MET A 162 -20.96 -10.08 24.52
#